data_AF-A0A955P6M7-F1
#
_entry.id   AF-A0A955P6M7-F1
#
_cell.length_a   1.000
_cell.length_b   1.000
_cell.length_c   1.000
_cell.angle_alpha   90.00
_cell.angle_beta   90.00
_cell.angle_gamma   90.00
#
_symmetry.space_group_name_H-M   'P 1'
#
loop_
_entity.id
_entity.type
_entity.pdbx_description
1 polymer ?
#
loop_
_entity_poly.entity_id
_entity_poly.type
_entity_poly.pdbx_seq_one_letter_code
_entity_poly.pdbx_strand_id
1 'polypeptide(L)'
;MAKYPLVATFCLLSGFFPIRSEALLLAEGGKSHYAIVVSASASPSEDHAARELQHFLKEIAGVELPLMTDRDPRQQYEVLVGNSRRVEELNL
;
A
#
# COMPACT_ATOMS: atom_id res chain seq x y z
N MET A 1 39.40 -32.27 -38.50
CA MET A 1 38.63 -33.53 -38.62
C MET A 1 37.99 -33.81 -37.27
N ALA A 2 36.71 -34.19 -37.29
CA ALA A 2 35.68 -33.88 -36.31
C ALA A 2 35.70 -34.69 -34.99
N LYS A 3 34.93 -34.16 -34.01
CA LYS A 3 33.97 -34.78 -33.05
C LYS A 3 34.19 -34.20 -31.64
N TYR A 4 33.37 -33.31 -31.05
CA TYR A 4 31.90 -33.26 -30.94
C TYR A 4 31.40 -31.80 -30.72
N PRO A 5 30.24 -31.37 -31.28
CA PRO A 5 29.53 -30.20 -30.80
C PRO A 5 28.59 -30.66 -29.67
N LEU A 6 28.96 -30.41 -28.42
CA LEU A 6 28.13 -30.78 -27.27
C LEU A 6 28.31 -29.76 -26.15
N VAL A 7 27.98 -28.50 -26.46
CA VAL A 7 27.52 -27.56 -25.42
C VAL A 7 25.98 -27.56 -25.51
N ALA A 8 25.41 -28.73 -25.27
CA ALA A 8 23.99 -28.91 -25.01
C ALA A 8 23.83 -28.93 -23.49
N THR A 9 23.99 -27.78 -22.87
CA THR A 9 23.39 -27.54 -21.54
C THR A 9 22.94 -26.09 -21.53
N PHE A 10 21.96 -25.79 -22.38
CA PHE A 10 21.01 -24.72 -22.12
C PHE A 10 20.23 -25.17 -20.88
N CYS A 11 20.82 -24.91 -19.71
CA CYS A 11 20.10 -24.99 -18.46
C CYS A 11 18.97 -23.97 -18.60
N LEU A 12 17.77 -24.47 -18.91
CA LEU A 12 16.50 -23.84 -18.58
C LEU A 12 16.46 -23.70 -17.06
N LEU A 13 17.30 -22.84 -16.51
CA LEU A 13 17.05 -22.16 -15.27
C LEU A 13 16.00 -21.11 -15.62
N SER A 14 14.79 -21.59 -15.93
CA SER A 14 13.58 -20.87 -15.55
C SER A 14 13.66 -20.75 -14.04
N GLY A 15 14.45 -19.77 -13.58
CA GLY A 15 14.52 -19.39 -12.19
C GLY A 15 13.09 -19.10 -11.79
N PHE A 16 12.55 -19.94 -10.91
CA PHE A 16 11.44 -19.53 -10.07
C PHE A 16 11.96 -18.30 -9.34
N PHE A 17 11.71 -17.11 -9.88
CA PHE A 17 11.66 -15.91 -9.09
C PHE A 17 10.43 -16.09 -8.21
N PRO A 18 10.56 -16.40 -6.91
CA PRO A 18 9.40 -16.35 -6.05
C PRO A 18 8.87 -14.91 -6.14
N ILE A 19 7.61 -14.76 -6.55
CA ILE A 19 6.93 -13.47 -6.44
C ILE A 19 6.86 -13.18 -4.96
N ARG A 20 7.75 -12.30 -4.48
CA ARG A 20 7.75 -11.85 -3.10
C ARG A 20 6.63 -10.81 -3.00
N SER A 21 5.43 -11.27 -2.67
CA SER A 21 4.38 -10.39 -2.21
C SER A 21 4.69 -10.06 -0.75
N GLU A 22 5.36 -8.93 -0.52
CA GLU A 22 5.47 -8.40 0.84
C GLU A 22 4.09 -7.89 1.25
N ALA A 23 3.48 -8.57 2.22
CA ALA A 23 2.20 -8.19 2.75
C ALA A 23 2.27 -6.78 3.33
N LEU A 24 1.34 -5.91 2.94
CA LEU A 24 1.20 -4.59 3.52
C LEU A 24 0.64 -4.72 4.94
N LEU A 25 1.49 -4.49 5.94
CA LEU A 25 1.08 -4.52 7.34
C LEU A 25 0.56 -3.15 7.77
N LEU A 26 -0.76 -2.98 7.77
CA LEU A 26 -1.40 -1.74 8.23
C LEU A 26 -1.36 -1.59 9.75
N ALA A 27 -1.47 -2.70 10.48
CA ALA A 27 -1.47 -2.70 11.93
C ALA A 27 -0.98 -4.05 12.49
N GLU A 28 -0.24 -4.01 13.59
CA GLU A 28 0.19 -5.20 14.35
C GLU A 28 0.32 -4.84 15.84
N GLY A 29 -0.12 -5.74 16.71
CA GLY A 29 -0.01 -5.56 18.16
C GLY A 29 -0.69 -4.29 18.69
N GLY A 30 -1.81 -3.88 18.08
CA GLY A 30 -2.56 -2.68 18.43
C GLY A 30 -1.85 -1.37 18.05
N LYS A 31 -0.88 -1.42 17.13
CA LYS A 31 -0.11 -0.25 16.68
C LYS A 31 -0.13 -0.15 15.16
N SER A 32 -0.04 1.08 14.67
CA SER A 32 0.09 1.40 13.24
C SER A 32 1.00 2.61 13.06
N HIS A 33 1.75 2.63 11.97
CA HIS A 33 2.50 3.79 11.52
C HIS A 33 1.71 4.65 10.51
N TYR A 34 0.53 4.19 10.09
CA TYR A 34 -0.26 4.82 9.04
C TYR A 34 -1.21 5.87 9.60
N ALA A 35 -1.44 6.92 8.81
CA ALA A 35 -2.56 7.84 8.96
C ALA A 35 -3.53 7.66 7.78
N ILE A 36 -4.83 7.81 8.05
CA ILE A 36 -5.85 7.93 6.99
C ILE A 36 -5.92 9.39 6.60
N VAL A 37 -5.82 9.67 5.31
CA VAL A 37 -5.81 11.03 4.77
C VAL A 37 -6.92 11.17 3.76
N VAL A 38 -7.73 12.21 3.94
CA VAL A 38 -8.80 12.59 3.03
C VAL A 38 -8.60 14.04 2.59
N SER A 39 -9.18 14.46 1.45
CA SER A 39 -9.09 15.87 1.03
C SER A 39 -9.71 16.80 2.08
N ALA A 40 -9.10 17.95 2.34
CA ALA A 40 -9.71 18.99 3.16
C ALA A 40 -11.01 19.56 2.55
N SER A 41 -11.27 19.29 1.27
CA SER A 41 -12.51 19.63 0.56
C SER A 41 -13.25 18.38 0.07
N ALA A 42 -13.08 17.25 0.75
CA ALA A 42 -13.71 15.99 0.37
C ALA A 42 -15.24 16.06 0.36
N SER A 43 -15.85 15.24 -0.49
CA SER A 43 -17.29 15.05 -0.50
C SER A 43 -17.77 14.36 0.80
N PRO A 44 -19.04 14.51 1.19
CA PRO A 44 -19.59 13.81 2.35
C PRO A 44 -19.40 12.29 2.29
N SER A 45 -19.43 11.70 1.10
CA SER A 45 -19.18 10.28 0.88
C SER A 45 -17.73 9.85 1.13
N GLU A 46 -16.76 10.64 0.69
CA GLU A 46 -15.34 10.33 0.92
C GLU A 46 -14.96 10.50 2.39
N ASP A 47 -15.48 11.55 3.03
CA ASP A 47 -15.31 11.82 4.44
C ASP A 47 -15.98 10.72 5.31
N HIS A 48 -17.16 10.24 4.89
CA HIS A 48 -17.79 9.06 5.49
C HIS A 48 -16.94 7.80 5.31
N ALA A 49 -16.45 7.53 4.10
CA ALA A 49 -15.61 6.36 3.82
C ALA A 49 -14.32 6.36 4.64
N ALA A 50 -13.68 7.51 4.83
CA ALA A 50 -12.47 7.62 5.62
C ALA A 50 -12.71 7.29 7.11
N ARG A 51 -13.84 7.75 7.67
CA ARG A 51 -14.27 7.39 9.02
C ARG A 51 -14.68 5.93 9.14
N GLU A 52 -15.37 5.39 8.15
CA GLU A 52 -15.79 3.99 8.14
C GLU A 52 -14.58 3.05 8.11
N LEU A 53 -13.57 3.37 7.30
CA LEU A 53 -12.29 2.66 7.31
C LEU A 53 -11.61 2.72 8.68
N GLN A 54 -11.52 3.91 9.29
CA GLN A 54 -10.95 4.08 10.64
C GLN A 54 -11.69 3.22 11.67
N HIS A 55 -13.02 3.26 11.64
CA HIS A 55 -13.87 2.50 12.54
C HIS A 55 -13.59 1.00 12.42
N PHE A 56 -13.58 0.44 11.21
CA PHE A 56 -13.32 -0.98 11.03
C PHE A 56 -11.89 -1.38 11.38
N LEU A 57 -10.87 -0.53 11.13
CA LEU A 57 -9.50 -0.81 11.58
C LEU A 57 -9.41 -0.87 13.11
N LYS A 58 -10.17 -0.02 13.82
CA LYS A 58 -10.29 -0.10 15.27
C LYS A 58 -10.95 -1.40 15.73
N GLU A 59 -12.05 -1.81 15.09
CA GLU A 59 -12.77 -3.03 15.44
C GLU A 59 -11.94 -4.30 15.17
N ILE A 60 -11.27 -4.40 14.03
CA ILE A 60 -10.58 -5.64 13.61
C ILE A 60 -9.15 -5.74 14.11
N ALA A 61 -8.46 -4.61 14.29
CA ALA A 61 -7.04 -4.58 14.66
C ALA A 61 -6.76 -3.90 16.01
N GLY A 62 -7.79 -3.35 16.67
CA GLY A 62 -7.66 -2.70 17.98
C GLY A 62 -6.90 -1.37 17.93
N VAL A 63 -6.71 -0.78 16.74
CA VAL A 63 -5.96 0.47 16.56
C VAL A 63 -6.82 1.53 15.87
N GLU A 64 -6.84 2.72 16.45
CA GLU A 64 -7.48 3.89 15.85
C GLU A 64 -6.41 4.70 15.13
N LEU A 65 -6.38 4.59 13.79
CA LEU A 65 -5.43 5.36 12.97
C LEU A 65 -5.81 6.85 13.01
N PRO A 66 -4.85 7.78 13.01
CA PRO A 66 -5.15 9.20 12.87
C PRO A 66 -5.93 9.49 11.58
N LEU A 67 -6.98 10.30 11.69
CA LEU A 67 -7.70 10.84 10.53
C LEU A 67 -7.22 12.27 10.28
N MET A 68 -6.63 12.50 9.11
CA MET A 68 -5.97 13.75 8.73
C MET A 68 -6.51 14.25 7.39
N THR A 69 -6.21 15.51 7.08
CA THR A 69 -6.49 16.11 5.79
C THR A 69 -5.23 16.26 4.95
N ASP A 70 -5.40 16.41 3.64
CA ASP A 70 -4.29 16.70 2.72
C ASP A 70 -3.64 18.09 2.93
N ARG A 71 -4.16 18.94 3.83
CA ARG A 71 -3.54 20.19 4.29
C ARG A 71 -2.55 20.00 5.43
N ASP A 72 -2.68 18.90 6.17
CA ASP A 72 -1.78 18.60 7.27
C ASP A 72 -0.37 18.24 6.76
N PRO A 73 0.67 18.31 7.62
CA PRO A 73 2.00 17.85 7.26
C PRO A 73 2.00 16.40 6.79
N ARG A 74 2.73 16.12 5.71
CA ARG A 74 2.85 14.77 5.12
C ARG A 74 3.50 13.82 6.14
N GLN A 75 2.90 12.66 6.31
CA GLN A 75 3.41 11.53 7.07
C GLN A 75 4.18 10.58 6.14
N GLN A 76 5.00 9.74 6.74
CA GLN A 76 5.76 8.74 5.98
C GLN A 76 4.85 7.65 5.38
N TYR A 77 3.78 7.29 6.10
CA TYR A 77 2.86 6.21 5.72
C TYR A 77 1.42 6.72 5.76
N GLU A 78 0.74 6.67 4.62
CA GLU A 78 -0.58 7.27 4.44
C GLU A 78 -1.50 6.33 3.67
N VAL A 79 -2.75 6.26 4.11
CA VAL A 79 -3.85 5.65 3.36
C VAL A 79 -4.69 6.79 2.81
N LEU A 80 -4.56 7.07 1.52
CA LEU A 80 -5.29 8.15 0.84
C LEU A 80 -6.70 7.65 0.48
N VAL A 81 -7.73 8.37 0.92
CA VAL A 81 -9.14 8.05 0.66
C VAL A 81 -9.76 9.15 -0.18
N GLY A 82 -10.30 8.76 -1.34
CA GLY A 82 -10.89 9.69 -2.30
C GLY A 82 -9.87 10.48 -3.12
N ASN A 83 -10.34 11.44 -3.90
CA ASN A 83 -9.45 12.32 -4.66
C ASN A 83 -8.90 13.43 -3.74
N SER A 84 -7.59 13.66 -3.77
CA SER A 84 -6.93 14.66 -2.96
C SER A 84 -5.69 15.19 -3.69
N ARG A 85 -5.17 16.34 -3.23
CA ARG A 85 -3.93 16.90 -3.76
C ARG A 85 -2.77 15.88 -3.73
N ARG A 86 -2.76 15.00 -2.73
CA ARG A 86 -1.71 13.97 -2.57
C ARG A 86 -1.83 12.84 -3.59
N VAL A 87 -3.04 12.50 -4.04
CA VAL A 87 -3.25 11.52 -5.12
C VAL A 87 -2.79 12.11 -6.45
N GLU A 88 -3.14 13.37 -6.72
CA GLU A 88 -2.70 14.09 -7.92
C GLU A 88 -1.17 14.15 -8.04
N GLU A 89 -0.46 14.39 -6.93
CA GLU A 89 1.01 14.37 -6.88
C GLU A 89 1.64 13.02 -7.27
N LEU A 90 0.90 11.92 -7.10
CA LEU A 90 1.35 10.57 -7.47
C LEU A 90 1.11 10.25 -8.94
N ASN A 91 0.44 11.14 -9.69
CA ASN A 91 0.02 10.93 -11.09
C ASN A 91 -0.84 9.67 -11.27
N LEU A 92 -1.79 9.45 -10.35
CA LEU A 92 -2.77 8.36 -10.38
C LEU A 92 -4.16 8.84 -10.82
#